data_AF-A0A7C7R0E4-F1
#
_entry.id   AF-A0A7C7R0E4-F1
#
_cell.length_a   1.000
_cell.length_b   1.000
_cell.length_c   1.000
_cell.angle_alpha   90.00
_cell.angle_beta   90.00
_cell.angle_gamma   90.00
#
_symmetry.space_group_name_H-M   'P 1'
#
loop_
_entity.id
_entity.type
_entity.pdbx_description
1 polymer ?
#
loop_
_entity_poly.entity_id
_entity_poly.type
_entity_poly.pdbx_seq_one_letter_code
_entity_poly.pdbx_strand_id
1 'polypeptide(L)'
;TQFVGFMAGAQAGGLGMGILAAIVTLWVTFTPCFLWIFAGAPYVEWIATRPRLTGALQGITAAVVGVIANLSIWFTLNVWFAAVERNSIGLWVPDPSTINLTAIAVSALAGALLLWRKMDLLPVLALMGAVGIAASYVSPGI
;
A
#
# COMPACT_ATOMS: atom_id res chain seq x y z
N THR A 1 7.35 0.39 -7.23
CA THR A 1 8.71 0.64 -7.75
C THR A 1 8.82 0.35 -9.23
N GLN A 2 8.34 -0.80 -9.72
CA GLN A 2 8.30 -1.12 -11.15
C GLN A 2 7.57 -0.07 -12.00
N PHE A 3 6.37 0.34 -11.59
CA PHE A 3 5.60 1.39 -12.29
C PHE A 3 6.37 2.71 -12.39
N VAL A 4 7.00 3.13 -11.29
CA VAL A 4 7.83 4.35 -11.26
C VAL A 4 9.04 4.21 -12.18
N GLY A 5 9.70 3.06 -12.18
CA GLY A 5 10.79 2.75 -13.11
C GLY A 5 10.35 2.78 -14.58
N PHE A 6 9.19 2.21 -14.87
CA PHE A 6 8.57 2.27 -16.20
C PHE A 6 8.33 3.71 -16.63
N MET A 7 7.71 4.54 -15.78
CA MET A 7 7.43 5.95 -16.12
C MET A 7 8.73 6.73 -16.36
N ALA A 8 9.75 6.53 -15.54
CA ALA A 8 11.06 7.17 -15.70
C ALA A 8 11.72 6.77 -17.03
N GLY A 9 11.72 5.46 -17.36
CA GLY A 9 12.26 4.97 -18.63
C GLY A 9 11.43 5.43 -19.84
N ALA A 10 10.11 5.46 -19.72
CA ALA A 10 9.21 5.91 -20.78
C ALA A 10 9.39 7.40 -21.09
N GLN A 11 9.62 8.23 -20.06
CA GLN A 11 9.92 9.64 -20.22
C GLN A 11 11.29 9.87 -20.87
N ALA A 12 12.27 9.01 -20.59
CA ALA A 12 13.63 9.14 -21.13
C ALA A 12 13.76 8.70 -22.60
N GLY A 13 12.99 7.72 -23.07
CA GLY A 13 13.16 7.18 -24.43
C GLY A 13 12.00 6.38 -24.96
N GLY A 14 10.78 6.72 -24.53
CA GLY A 14 9.56 6.09 -24.99
C GLY A 14 9.35 4.68 -24.44
N LEU A 15 8.33 4.01 -24.98
CA LEU A 15 7.78 2.76 -24.44
C LEU A 15 8.83 1.65 -24.29
N GLY A 16 9.76 1.53 -25.24
CA GLY A 16 10.85 0.55 -25.19
C GLY A 16 11.79 0.76 -23.99
N MET A 17 12.21 2.00 -23.73
CA MET A 17 13.02 2.33 -22.55
C MET A 17 12.21 2.15 -21.25
N GLY A 18 10.91 2.41 -21.26
CA GLY A 18 10.03 2.12 -20.13
C GLY A 18 9.99 0.64 -19.77
N ILE A 19 9.84 -0.24 -20.75
CA ILE A 19 9.82 -1.70 -20.52
C ILE A 19 11.18 -2.18 -20.00
N LEU A 20 12.29 -1.72 -20.59
CA LEU A 20 13.63 -2.09 -20.12
C LEU A 20 13.87 -1.61 -18.68
N ALA A 21 13.50 -0.38 -18.35
CA ALA A 21 13.60 0.14 -16.98
C ALA A 21 12.73 -0.68 -16.00
N ALA A 22 11.51 -1.06 -16.40
CA ALA A 22 10.66 -1.93 -15.60
C ALA A 22 11.32 -3.30 -15.33
N ILE A 23 11.90 -3.93 -16.35
CA ILE A 23 12.63 -5.20 -16.22
C ILE A 23 13.81 -5.05 -15.27
N VAL A 24 14.60 -3.97 -15.40
CA VAL A 24 15.74 -3.71 -14.51
C VAL A 24 15.26 -3.51 -13.07
N THR A 25 14.20 -2.73 -12.83
CA THR A 25 13.65 -2.55 -11.48
C THR A 25 13.15 -3.85 -10.87
N LEU A 26 12.51 -4.72 -11.66
CA LEU A 26 12.11 -6.05 -11.22
C LEU A 26 13.34 -6.88 -10.86
N TRP A 27 14.34 -6.93 -11.74
CA TRP A 27 15.56 -7.72 -11.52
C TRP A 27 16.31 -7.28 -10.25
N VAL A 28 16.55 -5.97 -10.09
CA VAL A 28 17.27 -5.41 -8.94
C VAL A 28 16.47 -5.55 -7.64
N THR A 29 15.15 -5.62 -7.69
CA THR A 29 14.34 -5.80 -6.47
C THR A 29 14.19 -7.27 -6.11
N PHE A 30 13.83 -8.12 -7.07
CA PHE A 30 13.51 -9.52 -6.80
C PHE A 30 14.73 -10.42 -6.66
N THR A 31 15.71 -10.32 -7.57
CA THR A 31 16.88 -11.21 -7.59
C THR A 31 17.68 -11.17 -6.28
N PRO A 32 18.10 -10.00 -5.75
CA PRO A 32 18.84 -9.98 -4.50
C PRO A 32 17.98 -10.41 -3.32
N CYS A 33 16.71 -9.99 -3.23
CA CYS A 33 15.84 -10.39 -2.13
C CYS A 33 15.65 -11.91 -2.10
N PHE A 34 15.39 -12.56 -3.23
CA PHE A 34 15.28 -14.02 -3.30
C PHE A 34 16.59 -14.73 -2.99
N LEU A 35 17.72 -14.21 -3.50
CA LEU A 35 19.04 -14.75 -3.18
C LEU A 35 19.26 -14.76 -1.66
N TRP A 36 18.95 -13.66 -0.97
CA TRP A 36 19.08 -13.58 0.48
C TRP A 36 18.08 -14.44 1.24
N ILE A 37 16.84 -14.58 0.76
CA ILE A 37 15.85 -15.48 1.37
C ILE A 37 16.32 -16.92 1.29
N PHE A 38 16.81 -17.37 0.12
CA PHE A 38 17.28 -18.75 -0.03
C PHE A 38 18.60 -19.00 0.70
N ALA A 39 19.54 -18.05 0.66
CA ALA A 39 20.77 -18.14 1.43
C ALA A 39 20.51 -18.13 2.95
N GLY A 40 19.50 -17.38 3.39
CA GLY A 40 19.09 -17.24 4.79
C GLY A 40 18.20 -18.38 5.31
N ALA A 41 17.53 -19.13 4.43
CA ALA A 41 16.59 -20.19 4.79
C ALA A 41 17.12 -21.18 5.86
N PRO A 42 18.33 -21.79 5.73
CA PRO A 42 18.82 -22.73 6.74
C PRO A 42 19.04 -22.08 8.12
N TYR A 43 19.44 -20.79 8.14
CA TYR A 43 19.60 -20.05 9.38
C TYR A 43 18.26 -19.73 10.03
N VAL A 44 17.26 -19.32 9.24
CA VAL A 44 15.91 -19.05 9.75
C VAL A 44 15.28 -20.30 10.35
N GLU A 45 15.45 -21.46 9.71
CA GLU A 45 14.94 -22.74 10.20
C GLU A 45 15.60 -23.13 11.54
N TRP A 46 16.93 -22.95 11.66
CA TRP A 46 17.63 -23.15 12.92
C TRP A 46 17.18 -22.18 14.03
N ILE A 47 17.01 -20.89 13.71
CA ILE A 47 16.52 -19.86 14.64
C ILE A 47 15.10 -20.21 15.15
N ALA A 48 14.23 -20.72 14.27
CA ALA A 48 12.86 -21.07 14.60
C ALA A 48 12.73 -22.24 15.59
N THR A 49 13.75 -23.10 15.70
CA THR A 49 13.78 -24.18 16.71
C THR A 49 14.03 -23.68 18.14
N ARG A 50 14.44 -22.42 18.32
CA ARG A 50 14.80 -21.85 19.63
C ARG A 50 13.68 -20.94 20.17
N PRO A 51 13.03 -21.29 21.31
CA PRO A 51 11.85 -20.58 21.81
C PRO A 51 12.02 -19.07 22.02
N ARG A 52 13.20 -18.62 22.47
CA ARG A 52 13.50 -17.20 22.72
C ARG A 52 13.60 -16.39 21.43
N LEU A 53 14.02 -17.01 20.32
CA LEU A 53 14.20 -16.33 19.04
C LEU A 53 12.89 -16.29 18.24
N THR A 54 12.01 -17.29 18.43
CA THR A 54 10.63 -17.25 17.90
C THR A 54 9.86 -16.04 18.42
N GLY A 55 10.04 -15.67 19.70
CA GLY A 55 9.45 -14.45 20.28
C GLY A 55 9.95 -13.17 19.61
N ALA A 56 11.23 -13.12 19.19
CA ALA A 56 11.75 -11.98 18.44
C ALA A 56 11.13 -11.87 17.04
N LEU A 57 10.94 -13.00 16.34
CA LEU A 57 10.25 -13.03 15.05
C LEU A 57 8.79 -12.56 15.17
N GLN A 58 8.08 -12.99 16.23
CA GLN A 58 6.74 -12.49 16.53
C GLN A 58 6.77 -10.98 16.80
N GLY A 59 7.75 -10.48 17.54
CA GLY A 59 7.95 -9.04 17.76
C GLY A 59 8.13 -8.25 16.45
N ILE A 60 8.90 -8.80 15.49
CA ILE A 60 9.05 -8.21 14.15
C ILE A 60 7.70 -8.19 13.42
N THR A 61 6.93 -9.29 13.44
CA THR A 61 5.60 -9.32 12.79
C THR A 61 4.64 -8.31 13.42
N ALA A 62 4.65 -8.17 14.75
CA ALA A 62 3.85 -7.19 15.47
C ALA A 62 4.25 -5.75 15.10
N ALA A 63 5.55 -5.47 14.99
CA ALA A 63 6.05 -4.17 14.57
C ALA A 63 5.60 -3.84 13.14
N VAL A 64 5.70 -4.79 12.19
CA VAL A 64 5.27 -4.59 10.80
C VAL A 64 3.76 -4.34 10.72
N VAL A 65 2.94 -5.13 11.43
CA VAL A 65 1.48 -4.91 11.50
C VAL A 65 1.18 -3.54 12.11
N GLY A 66 1.91 -3.13 13.14
CA GLY A 66 1.79 -1.80 13.74
C GLY A 66 2.11 -0.67 12.75
N VAL A 67 3.17 -0.81 11.95
CA VAL A 67 3.53 0.15 10.89
C VAL A 67 2.44 0.24 9.82
N ILE A 68 1.89 -0.91 9.40
CA ILE A 68 0.79 -0.95 8.41
C ILE A 68 -0.45 -0.27 8.97
N ALA A 69 -0.80 -0.53 10.24
CA ALA A 69 -1.94 0.09 10.90
C ALA A 69 -1.76 1.62 11.01
N ASN A 70 -0.57 2.08 11.41
CA ASN A 70 -0.24 3.50 11.47
C ASN A 70 -0.36 4.18 10.09
N LEU A 71 0.18 3.57 9.03
CA LEU A 71 0.05 4.10 7.67
C LEU A 71 -1.40 4.12 7.19
N SER A 72 -2.18 3.08 7.52
CA SER A 72 -3.60 3.00 7.17
C SER A 72 -4.41 4.12 7.81
N ILE A 73 -4.16 4.43 9.08
CA ILE A 73 -4.79 5.57 9.78
C ILE A 73 -4.39 6.89 9.09
N TRP A 74 -3.10 7.07 8.81
CA TRP A 74 -2.62 8.28 8.16
C TRP A 74 -3.23 8.50 6.76
N PHE A 75 -3.30 7.46 5.94
CA PHE A 75 -3.96 7.52 4.63
C PHE A 75 -5.46 7.77 4.78
N THR A 76 -6.14 7.11 5.72
CA THR A 76 -7.58 7.32 5.96
C THR A 76 -7.87 8.78 6.28
N LEU A 77 -7.08 9.41 7.15
CA LEU A 77 -7.22 10.82 7.47
C LEU A 77 -7.03 11.72 6.24
N ASN A 78 -5.96 11.52 5.47
CA ASN A 78 -5.68 12.36 4.30
C ASN A 78 -6.61 12.08 3.10
N VAL A 79 -7.30 10.95 3.09
CA VAL A 79 -8.29 10.61 2.04
C VAL A 79 -9.69 11.09 2.43
N TRP A 80 -10.04 11.01 3.72
CA TRP A 80 -11.37 11.43 4.21
C TRP A 80 -11.46 12.95 4.43
N PHE A 81 -10.35 13.63 4.70
CA PHE A 81 -10.31 15.07 4.96
C PHE A 81 -9.34 15.75 4.00
N ALA A 82 -9.76 16.87 3.40
CA ALA A 82 -8.90 17.63 2.50
C ALA A 82 -7.81 18.43 3.25
N ALA A 83 -8.07 18.79 4.52
CA ALA A 83 -7.10 19.46 5.38
C ALA A 83 -6.83 18.64 6.64
N VAL A 84 -5.57 18.20 6.78
CA VAL A 84 -5.07 17.52 7.97
C VAL A 84 -3.85 18.28 8.48
N GLU A 85 -4.01 18.98 9.60
CA GLU A 85 -2.93 19.74 10.20
C GLU A 85 -2.27 18.96 11.33
N ARG A 86 -0.98 19.20 11.52
CA ARG A 86 -0.24 18.65 12.65
C ARG A 86 -0.23 19.69 13.76
N ASN A 87 -0.85 19.39 14.89
CA ASN A 87 -0.81 20.26 16.05
C ASN A 87 0.62 20.34 16.63
N SER A 88 0.90 21.34 17.46
CA SER A 88 2.15 21.58 18.20
C SER A 88 2.69 20.38 18.98
N ILE A 89 1.83 19.42 19.33
CA ILE A 89 2.18 18.18 20.07
C ILE A 89 2.45 16.99 19.09
N GLY A 90 2.44 17.24 17.79
CA GLY A 90 2.71 16.24 16.76
C GLY A 90 1.51 15.34 16.38
N LEU A 91 0.32 15.59 16.96
CA LEU A 91 -0.90 14.85 16.64
C LEU A 91 -1.53 15.36 15.34
N TRP A 92 -1.99 14.44 14.49
CA TRP A 92 -2.78 14.75 13.30
C TRP A 92 -4.22 15.11 13.70
N VAL A 93 -4.64 16.34 13.42
CA VAL A 93 -6.00 16.83 13.70
C VAL A 93 -6.66 17.15 12.35
N PRO A 94 -7.70 16.40 11.94
CA PRO A 94 -8.45 16.73 10.74
C PRO A 94 -9.38 17.92 10.98
N ASP A 95 -9.55 18.79 9.97
CA ASP A 95 -10.59 19.81 9.99
C ASP A 95 -11.95 19.17 9.66
N PRO A 96 -12.92 19.14 10.61
CA PRO A 96 -14.22 18.49 10.40
C PRO A 96 -15.02 19.08 9.24
N SER A 97 -14.74 20.32 8.82
CA SER A 97 -15.43 20.98 7.72
C SER A 97 -15.02 20.48 6.34
N THR A 98 -13.89 19.78 6.24
CA THR A 98 -13.29 19.33 4.96
C THR A 98 -13.58 17.87 4.62
N ILE A 99 -14.67 17.33 5.18
CA ILE A 99 -15.00 15.91 5.04
C ILE A 99 -15.47 15.56 3.62
N ASN A 100 -14.85 14.55 3.02
CA ASN A 100 -15.21 14.03 1.71
C ASN A 100 -16.08 12.77 1.85
N LEU A 101 -17.40 12.97 1.82
CA LEU A 101 -18.38 11.86 1.93
C LEU A 101 -18.21 10.83 0.81
N THR A 102 -17.82 11.24 -0.39
CA THR A 102 -17.58 10.32 -1.52
C THR A 102 -16.41 9.40 -1.23
N ALA A 103 -15.31 9.93 -0.72
CA ALA A 103 -14.14 9.13 -0.35
C ALA A 103 -14.46 8.13 0.78
N ILE A 104 -15.25 8.56 1.77
CA ILE A 104 -15.74 7.67 2.85
C ILE A 104 -16.63 6.55 2.25
N ALA A 105 -17.56 6.89 1.38
CA ALA A 105 -18.48 5.92 0.77
C ALA A 105 -17.73 4.87 -0.07
N VAL A 106 -16.78 5.30 -0.91
CA VAL A 106 -16.00 4.40 -1.76
C VAL A 106 -15.07 3.51 -0.93
N SER A 107 -14.40 4.06 0.09
CA SER A 107 -13.53 3.28 0.98
C SER A 107 -14.31 2.28 1.84
N ALA A 108 -15.48 2.66 2.35
CA ALA A 108 -16.37 1.75 3.08
C ALA A 108 -16.90 0.62 2.18
N LEU A 109 -17.28 0.95 0.94
CA LEU A 109 -17.74 -0.02 -0.04
C LEU A 109 -16.62 -1.02 -0.39
N ALA A 110 -15.40 -0.55 -0.63
CA ALA A 110 -14.24 -1.41 -0.85
C ALA A 110 -13.98 -2.35 0.34
N GLY A 111 -14.03 -1.81 1.57
CA GLY A 111 -13.89 -2.59 2.80
C GLY A 111 -14.97 -3.67 2.94
N ALA A 112 -16.23 -3.35 2.63
CA ALA A 112 -17.33 -4.31 2.67
C ALA A 112 -17.16 -5.44 1.63
N LEU A 113 -16.73 -5.12 0.41
CA LEU A 113 -16.46 -6.11 -0.63
C LEU A 113 -15.31 -7.07 -0.26
N LEU A 114 -14.25 -6.55 0.35
CA LEU A 114 -13.08 -7.35 0.75
C LEU A 114 -13.34 -8.17 2.02
N LEU A 115 -13.92 -7.57 3.06
CA LEU A 115 -14.05 -8.20 4.37
C LEU A 115 -15.31 -9.05 4.49
N TRP A 116 -16.45 -8.55 3.97
CA TRP A 116 -17.73 -9.23 4.12
C TRP A 116 -17.99 -10.21 2.98
N ARG A 117 -17.78 -9.76 1.74
CA ARG A 117 -18.01 -10.59 0.55
C ARG A 117 -16.82 -11.47 0.20
N LYS A 118 -15.66 -11.27 0.85
CA LYS A 118 -14.41 -12.03 0.67
C LYS A 118 -14.05 -12.22 -0.80
N MET A 119 -14.32 -11.21 -1.62
CA MET A 119 -14.04 -11.28 -3.06
C MET A 119 -12.55 -11.21 -3.31
N ASP A 120 -12.10 -11.89 -4.37
CA ASP A 120 -10.72 -11.80 -4.83
C ASP A 120 -10.33 -10.35 -5.16
N LEU A 121 -9.04 -10.06 -5.03
CA LEU A 121 -8.49 -8.72 -5.20
C LEU A 121 -8.74 -8.13 -6.59
N LEU A 122 -8.64 -8.96 -7.65
CA LEU A 122 -8.85 -8.52 -9.04
C LEU A 122 -10.25 -7.96 -9.32
N PRO A 123 -11.36 -8.69 -9.04
CA PRO A 123 -12.70 -8.17 -9.31
C PRO A 123 -13.03 -6.95 -8.44
N VAL A 124 -12.54 -6.88 -7.20
CA VAL A 124 -12.72 -5.68 -6.36
C VAL A 124 -12.00 -4.48 -6.98
N LEU A 125 -10.78 -4.65 -7.48
CA LEU A 125 -10.02 -3.58 -8.12
C LEU A 125 -10.75 -3.04 -9.36
N ALA A 126 -11.28 -3.94 -10.21
CA ALA A 126 -12.04 -3.55 -11.39
C ALA A 126 -13.34 -2.80 -11.03
N LEU A 127 -14.07 -3.29 -10.02
CA LEU A 127 -15.31 -2.68 -9.56
C LEU A 127 -15.06 -1.32 -8.91
N MET A 128 -14.00 -1.18 -8.11
CA MET A 128 -13.62 0.09 -7.51
C MET A 128 -13.13 1.09 -8.55
N GLY A 129 -12.44 0.63 -9.60
CA GLY A 129 -12.08 1.48 -10.74
C GLY A 129 -13.32 2.04 -11.45
N ALA A 130 -14.32 1.19 -11.71
CA ALA A 130 -15.57 1.62 -12.31
C ALA A 130 -16.35 2.60 -11.41
N VAL A 131 -16.42 2.33 -10.10
CA VAL A 131 -17.05 3.23 -9.11
C VAL A 131 -16.31 4.56 -9.01
N GLY A 132 -14.97 4.56 -9.03
CA GLY A 132 -14.15 5.77 -9.01
C GLY A 132 -14.36 6.64 -10.25
N ILE A 133 -14.41 6.03 -11.44
CA ILE A 133 -14.77 6.73 -12.68
C ILE A 133 -16.16 7.36 -12.56
N ALA A 134 -17.16 6.60 -12.10
CA ALA A 134 -18.51 7.13 -11.89
C ALA A 134 -18.55 8.29 -10.88
N ALA A 135 -17.79 8.18 -9.79
CA ALA A 135 -17.69 9.22 -8.75
C ALA A 135 -17.00 10.50 -9.25
N SER A 136 -16.01 10.37 -10.15
CA SER A 136 -15.31 11.53 -10.74
C SER A 136 -16.22 12.45 -11.56
N TYR A 137 -17.29 11.91 -12.17
CA TYR A 137 -18.27 12.72 -12.90
C TYR A 137 -19.24 13.49 -11.99
N VAL A 138 -19.38 13.09 -10.73
CA VAL A 138 -20.32 13.69 -9.77
C VAL A 138 -19.68 14.82 -8.95
N SER A 139 -18.36 14.80 -8.76
CA SER A 139 -17.62 15.83 -8.05
C SER A 139 -16.35 16.20 -8.83
N PRO A 140 -16.31 17.33 -9.56
CA PRO A 140 -15.16 17.74 -10.38
C PRO A 140 -13.88 18.08 -9.60
N GLY A 141 -13.86 17.90 -8.28
CA GLY A 141 -12.78 18.30 -7.37
C GLY A 141 -11.96 17.15 -6.78
N ILE A 142 -11.96 15.99 -7.43
CA ILE A 142 -11.01 14.90 -7.15
C ILE A 142 -9.80 15.00 -8.07
#